data_AF-V4RB88-F1
#
_entry.id   AF-V4RB88-F1
#
_cell.length_a   1.000
_cell.length_b   1.000
_cell.length_c   1.000
_cell.angle_alpha   90.00
_cell.angle_beta   90.00
_cell.angle_gamma   90.00
#
_symmetry.space_group_name_H-M   'P 1'
#
loop_
_entity.id
_entity.type
_entity.pdbx_description
1 polymer ?
#
loop_
_entity_poly.entity_id
_entity_poly.type
_entity_poly.pdbx_seq_one_letter_code
_entity_poly.pdbx_strand_id
1 'polypeptide(L)'
;MGERAAYLSALWCKRFRSRRKLAAHQSRLWRQLRSSFADYPALQDFQQAAFEDLPVMDVATFRACFQAYNRYGLPTEKVAEAAQASEEGTIAHLPHHLRAGFSTGTSGAQRGLFVTSAQERATYTGQIMAKLLSPLQLLSVRRVAVCLRAPNALYKAGRIDLRFFPLGADSAEQIAAFSPDLVIAPPQVLLSLAKAGRVPSLKHVFYGAETLNRVERAFITERLGIRPDPIYQATEGFLGAPCRLGTLHLNEDSLIVEPETLAGDRFRPIVTDLVRRTQAVVRLRLDDILQKTHCPCGSPLTAVLPVEGRVQDIWWWERPIFPREVEDLLAPLIPAQHPWIAEASPKEIRLACLDEDANVLCDALKALGRPVLRRSYFAENDYPKRRHVRWQP
;
A
#
# COMPACT_ATOMS: atom_id res chain seq x y z
N MET A 1 -12.38 -13.86 -17.30
CA MET A 1 -11.04 -13.67 -17.88
C MET A 1 -10.02 -14.38 -17.00
N GLY A 2 -9.12 -15.20 -17.54
CA GLY A 2 -8.08 -15.90 -16.76
C GLY A 2 -6.84 -15.03 -16.50
N GLU A 3 -5.97 -15.45 -15.56
CA GLU A 3 -4.77 -14.71 -15.12
C GLU A 3 -3.82 -14.34 -16.26
N ARG A 4 -3.60 -15.24 -17.23
CA ARG A 4 -2.73 -14.98 -18.39
C ARG A 4 -3.26 -13.85 -19.27
N ALA A 5 -4.58 -13.82 -19.51
CA ALA A 5 -5.21 -12.77 -20.29
C ALA A 5 -5.16 -11.42 -19.55
N ALA A 6 -5.35 -11.43 -18.22
CA ALA A 6 -5.15 -10.25 -17.38
C ALA A 6 -3.73 -9.72 -17.44
N TYR A 7 -2.72 -10.60 -17.35
CA TYR A 7 -1.31 -10.25 -17.46
C TYR A 7 -1.00 -9.60 -18.81
N LEU A 8 -1.41 -10.22 -19.92
CA LEU A 8 -1.18 -9.68 -21.26
C LEU A 8 -1.89 -8.34 -21.47
N SER A 9 -3.11 -8.18 -20.95
CA SER A 9 -3.86 -6.92 -20.99
C SER A 9 -3.12 -5.81 -20.22
N ALA A 10 -2.65 -6.10 -19.01
CA ALA A 10 -1.90 -5.14 -18.19
C ALA A 10 -0.54 -4.77 -18.82
N LEU A 11 0.14 -5.72 -19.47
CA LEU A 11 1.34 -5.43 -20.28
C LEU A 11 1.02 -4.53 -21.48
N TRP A 12 -0.13 -4.71 -22.11
CA TRP A 12 -0.56 -3.85 -23.21
C TRP A 12 -0.83 -2.41 -22.73
N CYS A 13 -1.40 -2.25 -21.54
CA CYS A 13 -1.57 -0.93 -20.91
C CYS A 13 -0.23 -0.24 -20.58
N LYS A 14 0.87 -0.97 -20.36
CA LYS A 14 2.22 -0.36 -20.28
C LYS A 14 2.67 0.32 -21.59
N ARG A 15 1.96 0.12 -22.70
CA ARG A 15 2.26 0.72 -24.01
C ARG A 15 1.59 2.07 -24.24
N PHE A 16 0.86 2.62 -23.25
CA PHE A 16 0.41 4.01 -23.38
C PHE A 16 1.63 4.92 -23.54
N ARG A 17 1.72 5.60 -24.69
CA ARG A 17 2.81 6.53 -25.01
C ARG A 17 2.43 8.00 -24.80
N SER A 18 1.20 8.27 -24.36
CA SER A 18 0.72 9.64 -24.12
C SER A 18 -0.43 9.68 -23.13
N ARG A 19 -0.55 10.81 -22.42
CA ARG A 19 -1.68 11.13 -21.53
C ARG A 19 -3.03 11.05 -22.23
N ARG A 20 -3.11 11.47 -23.50
CA ARG A 20 -4.35 11.39 -24.30
C ARG A 20 -4.85 9.96 -24.49
N LYS A 21 -3.95 8.99 -24.76
CA LYS A 21 -4.33 7.57 -24.90
C LYS A 21 -4.77 6.97 -23.57
N LEU A 22 -4.10 7.34 -22.48
CA LEU A 22 -4.49 6.96 -21.13
C LEU A 22 -5.90 7.47 -20.79
N ALA A 23 -6.16 8.77 -21.02
CA ALA A 23 -7.46 9.38 -20.77
C ALA A 23 -8.59 8.69 -21.56
N ALA A 24 -8.39 8.43 -22.86
CA ALA A 24 -9.37 7.71 -23.68
C ALA A 24 -9.63 6.28 -23.16
N HIS A 25 -8.61 5.60 -22.65
CA HIS A 25 -8.74 4.29 -22.02
C HIS A 25 -9.55 4.37 -20.72
N GLN A 26 -9.24 5.33 -19.84
CA GLN A 26 -9.97 5.59 -18.61
C GLN A 26 -11.43 5.92 -18.90
N SER A 27 -11.74 6.80 -19.88
CA SER A 27 -13.11 7.12 -20.27
C SER A 27 -13.89 5.90 -20.77
N ARG A 28 -13.22 4.93 -21.41
CA ARG A 28 -13.86 3.66 -21.81
C ARG A 28 -14.17 2.79 -20.58
N LEU A 29 -13.22 2.62 -19.66
CA LEU A 29 -13.45 1.83 -18.45
C LEU A 29 -14.47 2.49 -17.52
N TRP A 30 -14.45 3.83 -17.43
CA TRP A 30 -15.44 4.62 -16.71
C TRP A 30 -16.86 4.37 -17.23
N ARG A 31 -17.08 4.44 -18.54
CA ARG A 31 -18.39 4.10 -19.14
C ARG A 31 -18.84 2.68 -18.78
N GLN A 32 -17.92 1.72 -18.77
CA GLN A 32 -18.22 0.33 -18.38
C GLN A 32 -18.53 0.17 -16.89
N LEU A 33 -17.90 0.96 -16.02
CA LEU A 33 -18.21 0.98 -14.59
C LEU A 33 -19.57 1.66 -14.35
N ARG A 34 -19.76 2.86 -14.92
CA ARG A 34 -21.00 3.64 -14.80
C ARG A 34 -22.22 2.88 -15.32
N SER A 35 -22.09 2.08 -16.38
CA SER A 35 -23.19 1.24 -16.87
C SER A 35 -23.62 0.14 -15.89
N SER A 36 -22.82 -0.15 -14.85
CA SER A 36 -23.18 -1.09 -13.77
C SER A 36 -23.69 -0.41 -12.49
N PHE A 37 -23.86 0.92 -12.49
CA PHE A 37 -24.28 1.66 -11.29
C PHE A 37 -25.64 1.22 -10.75
N ALA A 38 -26.56 0.75 -11.60
CA ALA A 38 -27.84 0.18 -11.18
C ALA A 38 -27.68 -1.01 -10.22
N ASP A 39 -26.55 -1.72 -10.28
CA ASP A 39 -26.31 -2.90 -9.47
C ASP A 39 -25.79 -2.58 -8.05
N TYR A 40 -25.47 -1.32 -7.74
CA TYR A 40 -24.99 -0.93 -6.41
C TYR A 40 -26.01 0.02 -5.77
N PRO A 41 -26.63 -0.34 -4.62
CA PRO A 41 -27.62 0.50 -3.98
C PRO A 41 -27.20 1.98 -3.81
N ALA A 42 -25.93 2.23 -3.44
CA ALA A 42 -25.42 3.59 -3.24
C ALA A 42 -25.20 4.40 -4.53
N LEU A 43 -25.21 3.77 -5.70
CA LEU A 43 -24.86 4.40 -6.98
C LEU A 43 -26.03 4.52 -7.96
N GLN A 44 -27.21 4.00 -7.61
CA GLN A 44 -28.37 3.93 -8.52
C GLN A 44 -28.80 5.31 -9.03
N ASP A 45 -28.83 6.31 -8.16
CA ASP A 45 -29.24 7.69 -8.50
C ASP A 45 -28.19 8.42 -9.36
N PHE A 46 -26.97 7.89 -9.42
CA PHE A 46 -25.86 8.51 -10.12
C PHE A 46 -25.62 7.94 -11.53
N GLN A 47 -26.50 7.09 -12.05
CA GLN A 47 -26.37 6.48 -13.38
C GLN A 47 -26.20 7.50 -14.51
N GLN A 48 -26.78 8.70 -14.35
CA GLN A 48 -26.69 9.78 -15.33
C GLN A 48 -25.78 10.95 -14.90
N ALA A 49 -25.31 10.95 -13.65
CA ALA A 49 -24.47 12.03 -13.12
C ALA A 49 -23.15 12.16 -13.88
N ALA A 50 -22.64 13.39 -13.99
CA ALA A 50 -21.26 13.60 -14.42
C ALA A 50 -20.31 13.02 -13.37
N PHE A 51 -19.05 12.76 -13.75
CA PHE A 51 -18.09 12.17 -12.81
C PHE A 51 -17.83 13.10 -11.62
N GLU A 52 -17.77 14.40 -11.89
CA GLU A 52 -17.49 15.46 -10.93
C GLU A 52 -18.62 15.67 -9.91
N ASP A 53 -19.85 15.28 -10.27
CA ASP A 53 -21.05 15.39 -9.42
C ASP A 53 -21.19 14.23 -8.43
N LEU A 54 -20.37 13.18 -8.57
CA LEU A 54 -20.38 12.05 -7.65
C LEU A 54 -19.81 12.49 -6.29
N PRO A 55 -20.41 12.07 -5.16
CA PRO A 55 -19.91 12.46 -3.86
C PRO A 55 -18.52 11.87 -3.61
N VAL A 56 -17.65 12.69 -3.01
CA VAL A 56 -16.37 12.21 -2.45
C VAL A 56 -16.66 11.57 -1.09
N MET A 57 -16.22 10.34 -0.90
CA MET A 57 -16.45 9.58 0.33
C MET A 57 -15.15 9.37 1.09
N ASP A 58 -15.16 9.43 2.43
CA ASP A 58 -14.02 9.00 3.23
C ASP A 58 -14.05 7.49 3.52
N VAL A 59 -12.92 6.95 3.95
CA VAL A 59 -12.74 5.52 4.21
C VAL A 59 -13.66 5.00 5.33
N ALA A 60 -13.97 5.82 6.33
CA ALA A 60 -14.81 5.41 7.45
C ALA A 60 -16.26 5.25 6.99
N THR A 61 -16.82 6.24 6.28
CA THR A 61 -18.15 6.16 5.69
C THR A 61 -18.25 5.03 4.68
N PHE A 62 -17.24 4.84 3.82
CA PHE A 62 -17.23 3.75 2.83
C PHE A 62 -17.31 2.37 3.48
N ARG A 63 -16.61 2.17 4.62
CA ARG A 63 -16.68 0.94 5.40
C ARG A 63 -18.04 0.75 6.07
N ALA A 64 -18.60 1.81 6.64
CA ALA A 64 -19.94 1.77 7.24
C ALA A 64 -21.03 1.44 6.20
N CYS A 65 -20.87 1.91 4.97
CA CYS A 65 -21.77 1.67 3.85
C CYS A 65 -21.37 0.44 2.99
N PHE A 66 -20.58 -0.49 3.52
CA PHE A 66 -20.03 -1.63 2.76
C PHE A 66 -21.07 -2.35 1.89
N GLN A 67 -22.23 -2.67 2.47
CA GLN A 67 -23.32 -3.37 1.79
C GLN A 67 -23.87 -2.57 0.59
N ALA A 68 -24.00 -1.25 0.73
CA ALA A 68 -24.59 -0.38 -0.30
C ALA A 68 -23.66 -0.18 -1.51
N TYR A 69 -22.35 -0.36 -1.32
CA TYR A 69 -21.34 -0.35 -2.40
C TYR A 69 -21.01 -1.75 -2.92
N ASN A 70 -21.68 -2.78 -2.43
CA ASN A 70 -21.53 -4.16 -2.87
C ASN A 70 -22.59 -4.50 -3.92
N ARG A 71 -22.15 -5.03 -5.08
CA ARG A 71 -23.04 -5.38 -6.19
C ARG A 71 -24.13 -6.40 -5.83
N TYR A 72 -23.86 -7.23 -4.83
CA TYR A 72 -24.76 -8.30 -4.41
C TYR A 72 -25.48 -7.95 -3.10
N GLY A 73 -25.34 -6.72 -2.60
CA GLY A 73 -25.98 -6.28 -1.36
C GLY A 73 -25.66 -7.17 -0.16
N LEU A 74 -24.44 -7.75 -0.11
CA LEU A 74 -24.07 -8.68 0.96
C LEU A 74 -24.05 -7.98 2.33
N PRO A 75 -24.75 -8.53 3.35
CA PRO A 75 -24.70 -8.00 4.71
C PRO A 75 -23.27 -7.99 5.25
N THR A 76 -22.86 -6.89 5.87
CA THR A 76 -21.50 -6.70 6.37
C THR A 76 -21.10 -7.78 7.36
N GLU A 77 -22.02 -8.23 8.22
CA GLU A 77 -21.80 -9.25 9.24
C GLU A 77 -21.43 -10.60 8.61
N LYS A 78 -22.21 -11.06 7.61
CA LYS A 78 -21.95 -12.32 6.91
C LYS A 78 -20.60 -12.31 6.18
N VAL A 79 -20.22 -11.15 5.63
CA VAL A 79 -18.93 -11.01 4.96
C VAL A 79 -17.79 -11.01 5.99
N ALA A 80 -17.98 -10.40 7.16
CA ALA A 80 -17.01 -10.42 8.25
C ALA A 80 -16.80 -11.83 8.81
N GLU A 81 -17.88 -12.59 9.02
CA GLU A 81 -17.82 -14.01 9.40
C GLU A 81 -17.02 -14.83 8.37
N ALA A 82 -17.31 -14.63 7.09
CA ALA A 82 -16.60 -15.33 6.02
C ALA A 82 -15.10 -14.94 5.93
N ALA A 83 -14.78 -13.67 6.18
CA ALA A 83 -13.41 -13.18 6.23
C ALA A 83 -12.66 -13.80 7.42
N GLN A 84 -13.30 -13.87 8.60
CA GLN A 84 -12.73 -14.46 9.80
C GLN A 84 -12.42 -15.94 9.61
N ALA A 85 -13.39 -16.72 9.10
CA ALA A 85 -13.21 -18.12 8.80
C ALA A 85 -12.04 -18.36 7.82
N SER A 86 -11.84 -17.47 6.83
CA SER A 86 -10.72 -17.55 5.90
C SER A 86 -9.36 -17.33 6.58
N GLU A 87 -9.27 -16.49 7.61
CA GLU A 87 -8.02 -16.29 8.37
C GLU A 87 -7.72 -17.48 9.28
N GLU A 88 -8.75 -18.19 9.73
CA GLU A 88 -8.67 -19.44 10.49
C GLU A 88 -8.40 -20.66 9.61
N GLY A 89 -8.19 -20.47 8.30
CA GLY A 89 -7.88 -21.54 7.35
C GLY A 89 -9.10 -22.33 6.85
N THR A 90 -10.31 -21.87 7.16
CA THR A 90 -11.56 -22.49 6.70
C THR A 90 -12.09 -21.78 5.46
N ILE A 91 -12.64 -22.55 4.50
CA ILE A 91 -13.27 -21.97 3.31
C ILE A 91 -14.72 -21.61 3.66
N ALA A 92 -14.98 -20.34 3.94
CA ALA A 92 -16.35 -19.84 4.02
C ALA A 92 -16.94 -19.64 2.62
N HIS A 93 -18.14 -20.20 2.39
CA HIS A 93 -18.85 -20.08 1.13
C HIS A 93 -19.71 -18.82 1.13
N LEU A 94 -19.30 -17.81 0.35
CA LEU A 94 -20.18 -16.70 -0.01
C LEU A 94 -20.90 -17.00 -1.34
N PRO A 95 -22.08 -16.38 -1.57
CA PRO A 95 -22.77 -16.46 -2.86
C PRO A 95 -21.84 -16.11 -4.04
N HIS A 96 -22.16 -16.63 -5.23
CA HIS A 96 -21.42 -16.35 -6.47
C HIS A 96 -19.92 -16.68 -6.43
N HIS A 97 -19.51 -17.63 -5.58
CA HIS A 97 -18.12 -18.03 -5.37
C HIS A 97 -17.19 -16.86 -4.96
N LEU A 98 -17.77 -15.87 -4.28
CA LEU A 98 -17.04 -14.76 -3.72
C LEU A 98 -16.15 -15.23 -2.57
N ARG A 99 -15.07 -14.49 -2.34
CA ARG A 99 -14.22 -14.65 -1.16
C ARG A 99 -14.15 -13.33 -0.42
N ALA A 100 -14.24 -13.39 0.90
CA ALA A 100 -14.03 -12.26 1.76
C ALA A 100 -12.63 -12.29 2.37
N GLY A 101 -12.17 -11.12 2.82
CA GLY A 101 -10.97 -11.00 3.60
C GLY A 101 -10.95 -9.66 4.33
N PHE A 102 -10.05 -9.58 5.31
CA PHE A 102 -9.78 -8.35 6.00
C PHE A 102 -8.51 -7.70 5.46
N SER A 103 -8.51 -6.37 5.48
CA SER A 103 -7.29 -5.59 5.39
C SER A 103 -6.33 -5.95 6.52
N THR A 104 -5.04 -5.75 6.25
CA THR A 104 -3.95 -5.94 7.20
C THR A 104 -3.82 -4.75 8.17
N GLY A 105 -4.93 -4.08 8.53
CA GLY A 105 -4.97 -2.80 9.24
C GLY A 105 -4.04 -2.66 10.46
N THR A 106 -3.74 -1.41 10.83
CA THR A 106 -2.96 -1.05 12.02
C THR A 106 -3.71 -1.45 13.30
N SER A 107 -2.97 -1.82 14.35
CA SER A 107 -3.53 -2.11 15.69
C SER A 107 -4.48 -0.98 16.13
N GLY A 108 -5.68 -1.34 16.58
CA GLY A 108 -6.64 -0.39 17.18
C GLY A 108 -7.72 0.21 16.26
N ALA A 109 -7.65 0.05 14.93
CA ALA A 109 -8.70 0.51 14.01
C ALA A 109 -9.53 -0.67 13.45
N GLN A 110 -10.83 -0.45 13.15
CA GLN A 110 -11.65 -1.45 12.47
C GLN A 110 -11.01 -1.81 11.13
N ARG A 111 -10.78 -3.12 10.93
CA ARG A 111 -10.19 -3.66 9.71
C ARG A 111 -11.15 -3.44 8.55
N GLY A 112 -10.67 -2.87 7.46
CA GLY A 112 -11.45 -2.78 6.22
C GLY A 112 -11.80 -4.18 5.72
N LEU A 113 -13.07 -4.39 5.41
CA LEU A 113 -13.60 -5.62 4.83
C LEU A 113 -13.59 -5.51 3.30
N PHE A 114 -13.27 -6.60 2.62
CA PHE A 114 -13.36 -6.65 1.16
C PHE A 114 -13.91 -7.98 0.69
N VAL A 115 -14.56 -7.96 -0.48
CA VAL A 115 -14.94 -9.16 -1.22
C VAL A 115 -14.36 -9.14 -2.63
N THR A 116 -14.10 -10.33 -3.16
CA THR A 116 -13.60 -10.52 -4.52
C THR A 116 -14.26 -11.70 -5.22
N SER A 117 -14.54 -11.53 -6.51
CA SER A 117 -14.86 -12.62 -7.43
C SER A 117 -13.61 -13.33 -7.95
N ALA A 118 -13.78 -14.52 -8.54
CA ALA A 118 -12.67 -15.24 -9.18
C ALA A 118 -12.03 -14.43 -10.32
N GLN A 119 -12.84 -13.70 -11.09
CA GLN A 119 -12.36 -12.86 -12.20
C GLN A 119 -11.57 -11.65 -11.70
N GLU A 120 -12.01 -11.00 -10.63
CA GLU A 120 -11.25 -9.91 -10.03
C GLU A 120 -9.92 -10.40 -9.48
N ARG A 121 -9.88 -11.54 -8.78
CA ARG A 121 -8.61 -12.13 -8.30
C ARG A 121 -7.65 -12.41 -9.46
N ALA A 122 -8.14 -13.00 -10.55
CA ALA A 122 -7.32 -13.24 -11.74
C ALA A 122 -6.81 -11.93 -12.38
N THR A 123 -7.67 -10.89 -12.40
CA THR A 123 -7.31 -9.57 -12.93
C THR A 123 -6.25 -8.90 -12.07
N TYR A 124 -6.45 -8.91 -10.76
CA TYR A 124 -5.55 -8.35 -9.75
C TYR A 124 -4.16 -9.02 -9.79
N THR A 125 -4.12 -10.35 -9.79
CA THR A 125 -2.87 -11.12 -9.93
C THR A 125 -2.17 -10.80 -11.25
N GLY A 126 -2.90 -10.78 -12.37
CA GLY A 126 -2.34 -10.42 -13.67
C GLY A 126 -1.75 -9.01 -13.70
N GLN A 127 -2.42 -8.03 -13.09
CA GLN A 127 -1.96 -6.65 -12.97
C GLN A 127 -0.69 -6.54 -12.13
N ILE A 128 -0.67 -7.10 -10.92
CA ILE A 128 0.53 -7.09 -10.06
C ILE A 128 1.71 -7.71 -10.79
N MET A 129 1.53 -8.92 -11.34
CA MET A 129 2.61 -9.61 -12.05
C MET A 129 3.09 -8.80 -13.25
N ALA A 130 2.19 -8.23 -14.06
CA ALA A 130 2.56 -7.42 -15.21
C ALA A 130 3.28 -6.14 -14.81
N LYS A 131 2.91 -5.52 -13.68
CA LYS A 131 3.52 -4.29 -13.18
C LYS A 131 4.90 -4.54 -12.59
N LEU A 132 5.06 -5.58 -11.77
CA LEU A 132 6.30 -5.90 -11.06
C LEU A 132 7.33 -6.63 -11.93
N LEU A 133 6.90 -7.48 -12.87
CA LEU A 133 7.80 -8.35 -13.65
C LEU A 133 7.56 -8.22 -15.16
N SER A 134 8.64 -7.94 -15.90
CA SER A 134 8.64 -8.08 -17.35
C SER A 134 8.47 -9.55 -17.77
N PRO A 135 8.06 -9.82 -19.02
CA PRO A 135 7.95 -11.19 -19.52
C PRO A 135 9.22 -12.02 -19.34
N LEU A 136 10.39 -11.42 -19.58
CA LEU A 136 11.68 -12.10 -19.41
C LEU A 136 12.00 -12.38 -17.94
N GLN A 137 11.74 -11.42 -17.05
CA GLN A 137 11.94 -11.61 -15.61
C GLN A 137 11.02 -12.72 -15.07
N LEU A 138 9.79 -12.82 -15.57
CA LEU A 138 8.84 -13.85 -15.16
C LEU A 138 9.34 -15.29 -15.45
N LEU A 139 10.19 -15.47 -16.47
CA LEU A 139 10.82 -16.77 -16.77
C LEU A 139 11.92 -17.13 -15.75
N SER A 140 12.51 -16.13 -15.11
CA SER A 140 13.64 -16.29 -14.19
C SER A 140 13.24 -16.38 -12.71
N VAL A 141 12.01 -15.98 -12.37
CA VAL A 141 11.48 -15.99 -11.00
C VAL A 141 10.73 -17.30 -10.77
N ARG A 142 11.18 -18.10 -9.81
CA ARG A 142 10.56 -19.38 -9.44
C ARG A 142 10.13 -19.42 -7.98
N ARG A 143 10.81 -18.71 -7.09
CA ARG A 143 10.55 -18.69 -5.65
C ARG A 143 10.17 -17.28 -5.22
N VAL A 144 8.94 -17.11 -4.74
CA VAL A 144 8.39 -15.81 -4.34
C VAL A 144 8.02 -15.87 -2.87
N ALA A 145 8.63 -15.00 -2.07
CA ALA A 145 8.28 -14.79 -0.67
C ALA A 145 7.40 -13.54 -0.54
N VAL A 146 6.22 -13.68 0.04
CA VAL A 146 5.33 -12.54 0.32
C VAL A 146 5.06 -12.51 1.82
N CYS A 147 5.47 -11.43 2.48
CA CYS A 147 5.23 -11.24 3.90
C CYS A 147 3.95 -10.41 4.11
N LEU A 148 2.95 -11.02 4.76
CA LEU A 148 1.65 -10.41 5.05
C LEU A 148 1.19 -10.85 6.44
N ARG A 149 0.33 -10.04 7.07
CA ARG A 149 -0.27 -10.37 8.37
C ARG A 149 -1.11 -11.67 8.34
N ALA A 150 -1.82 -11.91 7.23
CA ALA A 150 -2.64 -13.12 7.04
C ALA A 150 -2.46 -13.66 5.61
N PRO A 151 -2.27 -14.99 5.43
CA PRO A 151 -2.15 -15.60 4.12
C PRO A 151 -3.53 -15.61 3.44
N ASN A 152 -3.79 -14.63 2.58
CA ASN A 152 -5.01 -14.64 1.77
C ASN A 152 -4.76 -15.43 0.48
N ALA A 153 -5.64 -16.38 0.16
CA ALA A 153 -5.61 -17.20 -1.05
C ALA A 153 -5.91 -16.41 -2.35
N LEU A 154 -5.46 -15.15 -2.42
CA LEU A 154 -5.54 -14.27 -3.59
C LEU A 154 -4.60 -14.71 -4.71
N TYR A 155 -3.50 -15.38 -4.37
CA TYR A 155 -2.45 -15.71 -5.31
C TYR A 155 -2.26 -17.23 -5.41
N LYS A 156 -2.56 -17.83 -6.56
CA LYS A 156 -2.11 -19.18 -6.94
C LYS A 156 -1.30 -19.02 -8.21
N ALA A 157 -0.02 -19.35 -8.21
CA ALA A 157 0.85 -19.08 -9.34
C ALA A 157 1.50 -20.36 -9.86
N GLY A 158 0.77 -21.13 -10.69
CA GLY A 158 1.26 -22.26 -11.50
C GLY A 158 2.66 -22.84 -11.17
N ARG A 159 3.70 -22.39 -11.90
CA ARG A 159 5.10 -22.87 -11.80
C ARG A 159 5.97 -22.14 -10.76
N ILE A 160 5.38 -21.20 -10.01
CA ILE A 160 6.05 -20.38 -9.00
C ILE A 160 5.76 -20.98 -7.62
N ASP A 161 6.80 -21.31 -6.87
CA ASP A 161 6.70 -21.61 -5.44
C ASP A 161 6.49 -20.28 -4.70
N LEU A 162 5.22 -19.93 -4.53
CA LEU A 162 4.79 -18.75 -3.80
C LEU A 162 4.48 -19.14 -2.36
N ARG A 163 5.21 -18.54 -1.41
CA ARG A 163 5.01 -18.76 0.02
C ARG A 163 4.68 -17.46 0.74
N PHE A 164 3.73 -17.58 1.66
CA PHE A 164 3.36 -16.49 2.57
C PHE A 164 4.12 -16.67 3.87
N PHE A 165 4.71 -15.59 4.36
CA PHE A 165 5.38 -15.54 5.64
C PHE A 165 4.63 -14.57 6.57
N PRO A 166 4.36 -14.94 7.82
CA PRO A 166 3.71 -14.05 8.78
C PRO A 166 4.60 -12.84 9.09
N LEU A 167 4.06 -11.84 9.77
CA LEU A 167 4.85 -10.76 10.37
C LEU A 167 5.35 -11.22 11.75
N GLY A 168 6.64 -11.09 12.02
CA GLY A 168 7.25 -11.51 13.28
C GLY A 168 8.76 -11.52 13.23
N ALA A 169 9.38 -11.80 14.39
CA ALA A 169 10.83 -11.82 14.53
C ALA A 169 11.50 -12.88 13.62
N ASP A 170 10.87 -14.04 13.46
CA ASP A 170 11.44 -15.18 12.72
C ASP A 170 11.23 -15.08 11.21
N SER A 171 10.44 -14.12 10.73
CA SER A 171 10.07 -14.01 9.32
C SER A 171 11.29 -13.84 8.42
N ALA A 172 12.29 -13.07 8.88
CA ALA A 172 13.52 -12.86 8.13
C ALA A 172 14.33 -14.15 7.95
N GLU A 173 14.46 -14.96 9.01
CA GLU A 173 15.17 -16.25 8.97
C GLU A 173 14.46 -17.24 8.04
N GLN A 174 13.13 -17.36 8.18
CA GLN A 174 12.33 -18.25 7.33
C GLN A 174 12.41 -17.85 5.85
N ILE A 175 12.38 -16.53 5.55
CA ILE A 175 12.54 -16.01 4.20
C ILE A 175 13.95 -16.32 3.68
N ALA A 176 15.00 -16.11 4.47
CA ALA A 176 16.38 -16.40 4.07
C ALA A 176 16.58 -17.90 3.79
N ALA A 177 16.08 -18.78 4.66
CA ALA A 177 16.11 -20.23 4.47
C ALA A 177 15.32 -20.67 3.22
N PHE A 178 14.22 -19.96 2.92
CA PHE A 178 13.47 -20.17 1.68
C PHE A 178 14.21 -19.68 0.43
N SER A 179 15.28 -18.88 0.53
CA SER A 179 16.12 -18.47 -0.60
C SER A 179 15.31 -18.01 -1.84
N PRO A 180 14.46 -16.97 -1.71
CA PRO A 180 13.58 -16.54 -2.79
C PRO A 180 14.30 -15.79 -3.91
N ASP A 181 13.77 -15.87 -5.13
CA ASP A 181 14.14 -14.99 -6.24
C ASP A 181 13.52 -13.59 -6.09
N LEU A 182 12.36 -13.51 -5.43
CA LEU A 182 11.62 -12.28 -5.22
C LEU A 182 11.07 -12.23 -3.80
N VAL A 183 11.24 -11.10 -3.13
CA VAL A 183 10.58 -10.83 -1.84
C VAL A 183 9.68 -9.60 -1.94
N ILE A 184 8.47 -9.71 -1.39
CA ILE A 184 7.60 -8.58 -1.09
C ILE A 184 7.39 -8.56 0.42
N ALA A 185 7.86 -7.54 1.11
CA ALA A 185 7.77 -7.49 2.57
C ALA A 185 7.72 -6.05 3.11
N PRO A 186 7.13 -5.83 4.29
CA PRO A 186 7.24 -4.54 4.95
C PRO A 186 8.69 -4.18 5.27
N PRO A 187 9.04 -2.88 5.24
CA PRO A 187 10.34 -2.33 5.64
C PRO A 187 10.99 -2.98 6.86
N GLN A 188 10.29 -3.17 7.96
CA GLN A 188 10.86 -3.83 9.15
C GLN A 188 11.40 -5.24 8.89
N VAL A 189 10.70 -6.05 8.08
CA VAL A 189 11.11 -7.42 7.75
C VAL A 189 12.30 -7.39 6.80
N LEU A 190 12.33 -6.43 5.87
CA LEU A 190 13.48 -6.24 4.97
C LEU A 190 14.73 -5.76 5.72
N LEU A 191 14.57 -4.91 6.74
CA LEU A 191 15.67 -4.50 7.63
C LEU A 191 16.23 -5.70 8.40
N SER A 192 15.37 -6.53 8.98
CA SER A 192 15.78 -7.77 9.66
C SER A 192 16.48 -8.75 8.71
N LEU A 193 15.97 -8.91 7.48
CA LEU A 193 16.60 -9.73 6.44
C LEU A 193 17.98 -9.19 6.05
N ALA A 194 18.10 -7.87 5.84
CA ALA A 194 19.36 -7.19 5.54
C ALA A 194 20.39 -7.30 6.68
N LYS A 195 19.92 -7.31 7.93
CA LYS A 195 20.77 -7.56 9.11
C LYS A 195 21.33 -8.98 9.09
N ALA A 196 20.49 -9.98 8.81
CA ALA A 196 20.89 -11.39 8.72
C ALA A 196 21.89 -11.67 7.60
N GLY A 197 21.85 -10.91 6.50
CA GLY A 197 22.88 -10.92 5.46
C GLY A 197 22.31 -11.06 4.05
N ARG A 198 23.19 -11.42 3.10
CA ARG A 198 22.82 -11.58 1.70
C ARG A 198 21.94 -12.80 1.47
N VAL A 199 21.00 -12.67 0.53
CA VAL A 199 20.23 -13.78 -0.05
C VAL A 199 20.67 -13.92 -1.51
N PRO A 200 21.62 -14.83 -1.84
CA PRO A 200 22.26 -14.84 -3.17
C PRO A 200 21.33 -15.07 -4.35
N SER A 201 20.20 -15.75 -4.15
CA SER A 201 19.19 -16.04 -5.18
C SER A 201 18.29 -14.85 -5.51
N LEU A 202 18.28 -13.83 -4.64
CA LEU A 202 17.38 -12.70 -4.75
C LEU A 202 17.67 -11.91 -6.04
N LYS A 203 16.60 -11.53 -6.74
CA LYS A 203 16.63 -10.75 -7.99
C LYS A 203 15.76 -9.51 -7.90
N HIS A 204 14.72 -9.57 -7.06
CA HIS A 204 13.74 -8.50 -6.90
C HIS A 204 13.36 -8.32 -5.43
N VAL A 205 13.35 -7.06 -4.98
CA VAL A 205 12.92 -6.67 -3.63
C VAL A 205 11.85 -5.60 -3.78
N PHE A 206 10.65 -5.88 -3.30
CA PHE A 206 9.58 -4.90 -3.23
C PHE A 206 9.15 -4.70 -1.78
N TYR A 207 8.69 -3.49 -1.48
CA TYR A 207 8.18 -3.16 -0.15
C TYR A 207 6.85 -2.44 -0.21
N GLY A 208 6.07 -2.56 0.86
CA GLY A 208 4.80 -1.87 1.02
C GLY A 208 4.31 -2.00 2.46
N ALA A 209 3.10 -1.52 2.73
CA ALA A 209 2.44 -1.50 4.05
C ALA A 209 3.07 -0.59 5.13
N GLU A 210 4.36 -0.26 5.05
CA GLU A 210 5.02 0.77 5.87
C GLU A 210 5.84 1.71 4.97
N THR A 211 6.21 2.85 5.53
CA THR A 211 7.16 3.78 4.93
C THR A 211 8.58 3.24 5.03
N LEU A 212 9.42 3.58 4.05
CA LEU A 212 10.84 3.25 4.01
C LEU A 212 11.62 4.55 3.80
N ASN A 213 12.38 4.97 4.79
CA ASN A 213 13.19 6.19 4.68
C ASN A 213 14.47 5.94 3.87
N ARG A 214 15.18 7.02 3.53
CA ARG A 214 16.37 6.95 2.66
C ARG A 214 17.52 6.16 3.26
N VAL A 215 17.67 6.20 4.58
CA VAL A 215 18.78 5.56 5.31
C VAL A 215 18.54 4.06 5.38
N GLU A 216 17.32 3.65 5.72
CA GLU A 216 16.87 2.25 5.66
C GLU A 216 17.01 1.66 4.27
N ARG A 217 16.58 2.41 3.24
CA ARG A 217 16.69 1.97 1.85
C ARG A 217 18.14 1.77 1.42
N ALA A 218 19.04 2.66 1.81
CA ALA A 218 20.47 2.54 1.54
C ALA A 218 21.05 1.28 2.21
N PHE A 219 20.75 1.10 3.50
CA PHE A 219 21.19 -0.08 4.25
C PHE A 219 20.70 -1.40 3.63
N ILE A 220 19.42 -1.51 3.29
CA ILE A 220 18.86 -2.71 2.64
C ILE A 220 19.54 -2.96 1.29
N THR A 221 19.75 -1.90 0.50
CA THR A 221 20.38 -2.00 -0.82
C THR A 221 21.81 -2.52 -0.72
N GLU A 222 22.59 -1.98 0.22
CA GLU A 222 23.98 -2.39 0.45
C GLU A 222 24.06 -3.86 0.87
N ARG A 223 23.25 -4.23 1.87
CA ARG A 223 23.29 -5.56 2.49
C ARG A 223 22.74 -6.65 1.59
N LEU A 224 21.63 -6.42 0.91
CA LEU A 224 21.04 -7.40 0.00
C LEU A 224 21.63 -7.35 -1.42
N GLY A 225 22.37 -6.28 -1.76
CA GLY A 225 22.89 -6.05 -3.10
C GLY A 225 21.81 -5.65 -4.12
N ILE A 226 20.57 -5.47 -3.68
CA ILE A 226 19.42 -5.17 -4.53
C ILE A 226 18.58 -4.09 -3.87
N ARG A 227 18.22 -3.10 -4.69
CA ARG A 227 17.42 -1.96 -4.29
C ARG A 227 15.97 -2.39 -4.01
N PRO A 228 15.38 -2.04 -2.86
CA PRO A 228 13.96 -2.23 -2.62
C PRO A 228 13.15 -1.16 -3.36
N ASP A 229 12.15 -1.60 -4.13
CA ASP A 229 11.26 -0.74 -4.91
C ASP A 229 9.83 -0.71 -4.32
N PRO A 230 9.18 0.48 -4.26
CA PRO A 230 7.91 0.66 -3.55
C PRO A 230 6.71 0.08 -4.29
N ILE A 231 5.81 -0.55 -3.55
CA ILE A 231 4.44 -0.89 -3.93
C ILE A 231 3.48 -0.03 -3.13
N TYR A 232 2.55 0.63 -3.83
CA TYR A 232 1.43 1.31 -3.18
C TYR A 232 0.18 0.44 -3.29
N GLN A 233 -0.19 -0.17 -2.18
CA GLN A 233 -1.37 -1.04 -2.07
C GLN A 233 -2.12 -0.70 -0.77
N ALA A 234 -3.44 -0.59 -0.90
CA ALA A 234 -4.37 -0.40 0.20
C ALA A 234 -5.48 -1.44 0.13
N THR A 235 -6.40 -1.45 1.11
CA THR A 235 -7.60 -2.32 1.06
C THR A 235 -8.44 -2.02 -0.16
N GLU A 236 -8.43 -0.74 -0.52
CA GLU A 236 -9.20 -0.12 -1.56
C GLU A 236 -8.66 -0.50 -2.96
N GLY A 237 -7.38 -0.90 -3.09
CA GLY A 237 -6.83 -1.44 -4.34
C GLY A 237 -5.29 -1.48 -4.44
N PHE A 238 -4.80 -1.89 -5.61
CA PHE A 238 -3.39 -1.81 -6.00
C PHE A 238 -3.14 -0.49 -6.74
N LEU A 239 -2.73 0.51 -5.99
CA LEU A 239 -2.80 1.92 -6.34
C LEU A 239 -1.58 2.42 -7.13
N GLY A 240 -0.42 1.80 -6.94
CA GLY A 240 0.78 2.16 -7.67
C GLY A 240 1.86 1.10 -7.63
N ALA A 241 2.72 1.13 -8.65
CA ALA A 241 3.81 0.18 -8.83
C ALA A 241 5.07 0.89 -9.31
N PRO A 242 6.26 0.32 -9.04
CA PRO A 242 7.51 0.92 -9.49
C PRO A 242 7.70 0.69 -10.99
N CYS A 243 8.28 1.67 -11.69
CA CYS A 243 8.82 1.45 -13.03
C CYS A 243 10.21 0.80 -12.96
N ARG A 244 10.84 0.53 -14.12
CA ARG A 244 12.20 -0.03 -14.21
C ARG A 244 13.28 0.77 -13.48
N LEU A 245 13.03 2.06 -13.22
CA LEU A 245 13.94 2.96 -12.51
C LEU A 245 13.70 2.96 -10.99
N GLY A 246 12.68 2.25 -10.50
CA GLY A 246 12.27 2.23 -9.10
C GLY A 246 11.32 3.37 -8.69
N THR A 247 11.00 4.30 -9.60
CA THR A 247 10.02 5.37 -9.34
C THR A 247 8.60 4.81 -9.28
N LEU A 248 7.85 5.17 -8.24
CA LEU A 248 6.45 4.79 -8.06
C LEU A 248 5.56 5.56 -9.06
N HIS A 249 4.79 4.83 -9.86
CA HIS A 249 3.73 5.41 -10.69
C HIS A 249 2.36 4.94 -10.21
N LEU A 250 1.38 5.84 -10.21
CA LEU A 250 -0.01 5.50 -9.94
C LEU A 250 -0.58 4.65 -11.08
N ASN A 251 -1.33 3.59 -10.76
CA ASN A 251 -1.90 2.65 -11.74
C ASN A 251 -3.13 3.23 -12.46
N GLU A 252 -2.99 4.42 -13.06
CA GLU A 252 -4.06 5.17 -13.74
C GLU A 252 -4.61 4.44 -14.99
N ASP A 253 -3.97 3.35 -15.44
CA ASP A 253 -4.54 2.46 -16.44
C ASP A 253 -5.72 1.63 -15.93
N SER A 254 -5.88 1.48 -14.61
CA SER A 254 -7.04 0.86 -13.98
C SER A 254 -7.78 1.79 -13.02
N LEU A 255 -7.26 2.99 -12.78
CA LEU A 255 -7.75 3.92 -11.77
C LEU A 255 -7.95 5.31 -12.36
N ILE A 256 -8.86 6.09 -11.77
CA ILE A 256 -8.80 7.56 -11.80
C ILE A 256 -8.30 7.99 -10.42
N VAL A 257 -7.30 8.88 -10.38
CA VAL A 257 -6.79 9.46 -9.14
C VAL A 257 -6.86 10.97 -9.24
N GLU A 258 -7.73 11.57 -8.44
CA GLU A 258 -7.85 13.02 -8.30
C GLU A 258 -7.01 13.48 -7.10
N PRO A 259 -6.29 14.61 -7.22
CA PRO A 259 -5.53 15.16 -6.10
C PRO A 259 -6.39 16.10 -5.24
N GLU A 260 -6.50 15.83 -3.94
CA GLU A 260 -6.90 16.82 -2.94
C GLU A 260 -5.64 17.49 -2.38
N THR A 261 -5.41 18.75 -2.74
CA THR A 261 -4.17 19.49 -2.42
C THR A 261 -3.95 19.62 -0.90
N LEU A 262 -2.71 19.34 -0.47
CA LEU A 262 -2.19 19.63 0.87
C LEU A 262 -1.15 20.77 0.74
N ALA A 263 -0.48 21.15 1.83
CA ALA A 263 0.55 22.20 1.77
C ALA A 263 1.75 21.78 0.87
N GLY A 264 2.20 22.71 0.01
CA GLY A 264 3.26 22.48 -0.97
C GLY A 264 2.80 21.62 -2.16
N ASP A 265 3.67 20.73 -2.65
CA ASP A 265 3.39 19.81 -3.77
C ASP A 265 2.76 18.48 -3.32
N ARG A 266 2.26 18.43 -2.08
CA ARG A 266 1.65 17.24 -1.49
C ARG A 266 0.16 17.19 -1.76
N PHE A 267 -0.39 16.00 -1.82
CA PHE A 267 -1.82 15.79 -2.00
C PHE A 267 -2.28 14.49 -1.35
N ARG A 268 -3.56 14.48 -1.00
CA ARG A 268 -4.32 13.32 -0.57
C ARG A 268 -5.05 12.72 -1.79
N PRO A 269 -4.92 11.42 -2.11
CA PRO A 269 -5.54 10.86 -3.30
C PRO A 269 -7.02 10.55 -3.09
N ILE A 270 -7.84 10.93 -4.06
CA ILE A 270 -9.22 10.49 -4.22
C ILE A 270 -9.25 9.49 -5.38
N VAL A 271 -9.67 8.25 -5.11
CA VAL A 271 -9.50 7.12 -6.01
C VAL A 271 -10.84 6.59 -6.51
N THR A 272 -10.93 6.36 -7.82
CA THR A 272 -11.96 5.53 -8.44
C THR A 272 -11.32 4.31 -9.09
N ASP A 273 -11.73 3.11 -8.69
CA ASP A 273 -11.31 1.87 -9.32
C ASP A 273 -12.20 1.54 -10.52
N LEU A 274 -11.64 1.55 -11.73
CA LEU A 274 -12.38 1.38 -12.97
C LEU A 274 -12.61 -0.08 -13.35
N VAL A 275 -11.98 -1.04 -12.68
CA VAL A 275 -11.97 -2.46 -13.05
C VAL A 275 -12.65 -3.36 -12.02
N ARG A 276 -12.72 -2.95 -10.75
CA ARG A 276 -13.44 -3.66 -9.70
C ARG A 276 -14.95 -3.60 -9.92
N ARG A 277 -15.66 -4.69 -9.65
CA ARG A 277 -17.10 -4.87 -9.91
C ARG A 277 -17.89 -5.51 -8.78
N THR A 278 -17.24 -6.23 -7.86
CA THR A 278 -17.95 -6.81 -6.71
C THR A 278 -18.22 -5.75 -5.63
N GLN A 279 -17.28 -4.82 -5.44
CA GLN A 279 -17.43 -3.67 -4.55
C GLN A 279 -16.94 -2.42 -5.28
N ALA A 280 -17.84 -1.49 -5.59
CA ALA A 280 -17.49 -0.28 -6.31
C ALA A 280 -16.72 0.68 -5.40
N VAL A 281 -15.53 1.09 -5.85
CA VAL A 281 -14.74 2.15 -5.22
C VAL A 281 -14.81 3.36 -6.14
N VAL A 282 -15.61 4.36 -5.77
CA VAL A 282 -15.87 5.56 -6.58
C VAL A 282 -15.61 6.79 -5.73
N ARG A 283 -14.74 7.68 -6.22
CA ARG A 283 -14.26 8.91 -5.54
C ARG A 283 -14.00 8.72 -4.04
N LEU A 284 -13.28 7.65 -3.71
CA LEU A 284 -12.92 7.32 -2.33
C LEU A 284 -11.64 8.05 -1.94
N ARG A 285 -11.76 8.94 -0.97
CA ARG A 285 -10.68 9.75 -0.43
C ARG A 285 -9.86 8.97 0.60
N LEU A 286 -8.64 8.59 0.23
CA LEU A 286 -7.74 7.80 1.09
C LEU A 286 -6.95 8.69 2.03
N ASP A 287 -6.49 8.18 3.17
CA ASP A 287 -5.76 8.97 4.18
C ASP A 287 -4.24 9.07 3.91
N ASP A 288 -3.76 8.65 2.75
CA ASP A 288 -2.31 8.64 2.44
C ASP A 288 -1.83 10.01 1.93
N ILE A 289 -0.57 10.35 2.23
CA ILE A 289 0.10 11.55 1.71
C ILE A 289 0.98 11.16 0.53
N LEU A 290 0.72 11.78 -0.62
CA LEU A 290 1.52 11.62 -1.84
C LEU A 290 2.18 12.95 -2.23
N GLN A 291 3.31 12.86 -2.92
CA GLN A 291 3.99 14.01 -3.49
C GLN A 291 4.39 13.68 -4.93
N LYS A 292 4.06 14.57 -5.88
CA LYS A 292 4.41 14.36 -7.29
C LYS A 292 5.93 14.42 -7.48
N THR A 293 6.42 13.66 -8.46
CA THR A 293 7.82 13.73 -8.88
C THR A 293 7.94 13.59 -10.39
N HIS A 294 9.12 13.86 -10.94
CA HIS A 294 9.43 13.62 -12.34
C HIS A 294 10.04 12.23 -12.53
N CYS A 295 9.73 11.56 -13.65
CA CYS A 295 10.31 10.27 -13.98
C CYS A 295 10.70 10.20 -15.46
N PRO A 296 11.97 9.91 -15.79
CA PRO A 296 12.42 9.84 -17.18
C PRO A 296 12.13 8.49 -17.86
N CYS A 297 11.30 7.63 -17.25
CA CYS A 297 11.05 6.29 -17.80
C CYS A 297 10.17 6.28 -19.07
N GLY A 298 9.53 7.41 -19.40
CA GLY A 298 8.63 7.58 -20.54
C GLY A 298 7.18 7.16 -20.29
N SER A 299 6.85 6.71 -19.07
CA SER A 299 5.47 6.40 -18.68
C SER A 299 4.63 7.68 -18.63
N PRO A 300 3.42 7.69 -19.21
CA PRO A 300 2.49 8.81 -19.08
C PRO A 300 1.76 8.81 -17.73
N LEU A 301 1.95 7.79 -16.88
CA LEU A 301 1.30 7.70 -15.57
C LEU A 301 1.93 8.68 -14.58
N THR A 302 1.13 9.20 -13.66
CA THR A 302 1.59 10.12 -12.60
C THR A 302 2.68 9.45 -11.76
N ALA A 303 3.87 10.03 -11.77
CA ALA A 303 4.98 9.63 -10.89
C ALA A 303 4.85 10.34 -9.55
N VAL A 304 5.08 9.59 -8.47
CA VAL A 304 5.09 10.10 -7.10
C VAL A 304 6.32 9.58 -6.36
N LEU A 305 6.73 10.29 -5.30
CA LEU A 305 7.61 9.71 -4.30
C LEU A 305 6.90 8.52 -3.62
N PRO A 306 7.63 7.58 -2.98
CA PRO A 306 7.01 6.56 -2.14
C PRO A 306 6.07 7.22 -1.12
N VAL A 307 4.95 6.57 -0.78
CA VAL A 307 3.95 7.10 0.17
C VAL A 307 4.65 7.66 1.41
N GLU A 308 4.34 8.91 1.75
CA GLU A 308 5.03 9.65 2.81
C GLU A 308 4.58 9.24 4.21
N GLY A 309 3.32 8.83 4.33
CA GLY A 309 2.67 8.53 5.58
C GLY A 309 1.19 8.83 5.45
N ARG A 310 0.54 9.16 6.56
CA ARG A 310 -0.89 9.42 6.61
C ARG A 310 -1.21 10.86 7.02
N VAL A 311 -2.34 11.39 6.59
CA VAL A 311 -2.76 12.76 6.89
C VAL A 311 -2.95 13.01 8.40
N GLN A 312 -3.33 11.99 9.16
CA GLN A 312 -3.40 12.06 10.63
C GLN A 312 -2.03 12.07 11.33
N ASP A 313 -0.93 11.91 10.59
CA ASP A 313 0.44 11.98 11.12
C ASP A 313 1.10 13.34 10.87
N ILE A 314 0.39 14.27 10.22
CA ILE A 314 0.85 15.65 10.03
C ILE A 314 0.82 16.33 11.40
N TRP A 315 1.94 16.93 11.80
CA TRP A 315 1.99 17.74 13.01
C TRP A 315 1.45 19.13 12.71
N TRP A 316 0.39 19.51 13.44
CA TRP A 316 -0.33 20.76 13.20
C TRP A 316 0.11 21.83 14.20
N TRP A 317 1.08 22.65 13.78
CA TRP A 317 1.51 23.87 14.48
C TRP A 317 1.34 25.09 13.58
N GLU A 318 2.19 26.11 13.70
CA GLU A 318 2.12 27.35 12.90
C GLU A 318 2.24 27.04 11.40
N ARG A 319 2.99 26.00 11.05
CA ARG A 319 2.96 25.33 9.74
C ARG A 319 2.76 23.83 9.94
N PRO A 320 2.16 23.13 8.96
CA PRO A 320 2.17 21.67 8.99
C PRO A 320 3.62 21.17 8.85
N ILE A 321 3.97 20.18 9.67
CA ILE A 321 5.20 19.39 9.50
C ILE A 321 4.77 17.98 9.07
N PHE A 322 5.19 17.59 7.88
CA PHE A 322 4.81 16.29 7.33
C PHE A 322 5.74 15.17 7.82
N PRO A 323 5.26 13.91 7.83
CA PRO A 323 6.05 12.77 8.31
C PRO A 323 7.45 12.65 7.69
N ARG A 324 7.62 12.93 6.39
CA ARG A 324 8.94 12.84 5.76
C ARG A 324 9.93 13.87 6.29
N GLU A 325 9.46 15.04 6.70
CA GLU A 325 10.35 16.07 7.28
C GLU A 325 10.97 15.58 8.59
N VAL A 326 10.17 14.89 9.42
CA VAL A 326 10.65 14.29 10.68
C VAL A 326 11.58 13.11 10.38
N GLU A 327 11.24 12.24 9.43
CA GLU A 327 12.11 11.15 8.98
C GLU A 327 13.46 11.65 8.45
N ASP A 328 13.45 12.67 7.59
CA ASP A 328 14.66 13.25 6.99
C ASP A 328 15.53 13.99 8.02
N LEU A 329 14.93 14.47 9.11
CA LEU A 329 15.62 15.07 10.25
C LEU A 329 16.29 14.00 11.14
N LEU A 330 15.58 12.92 11.47
CA LEU A 330 16.03 11.96 12.49
C LEU A 330 16.80 10.76 11.93
N ALA A 331 16.31 10.14 10.85
CA ALA A 331 16.88 8.90 10.34
C ALA A 331 18.39 8.96 10.02
N PRO A 332 18.97 10.08 9.53
CA PRO A 332 20.41 10.16 9.27
C PRO A 332 21.30 10.20 10.52
N LEU A 333 20.73 10.43 11.71
CA LEU A 333 21.49 10.65 12.94
C LEU A 333 21.82 9.34 13.68
N ILE A 334 21.22 8.23 13.26
CA ILE A 334 21.29 6.93 13.93
C ILE A 334 21.44 5.79 12.90
N PRO A 335 21.90 4.60 13.31
CA PRO A 335 21.91 3.43 12.44
C PRO A 335 20.50 3.07 11.94
N ALA A 336 20.39 2.63 10.68
CA ALA A 336 19.10 2.32 10.03
C ALA A 336 18.24 1.27 10.75
N GLN A 337 18.83 0.47 11.63
CA GLN A 337 18.12 -0.58 12.37
C GLN A 337 17.68 -0.11 13.77
N HIS A 338 18.11 1.07 14.22
CA HIS A 338 17.76 1.57 15.54
C HIS A 338 16.32 2.09 15.53
N PRO A 339 15.47 1.61 16.44
CA PRO A 339 14.07 2.00 16.47
C PRO A 339 13.88 3.39 17.08
N TRP A 340 12.90 4.12 16.56
CA TRP A 340 12.46 5.37 17.14
C TRP A 340 11.01 5.68 16.77
N ILE A 341 10.32 6.39 17.67
CA ILE A 341 8.98 6.93 17.48
C ILE A 341 8.99 8.37 18.00
N ALA A 342 8.55 9.30 17.15
CA ALA A 342 8.29 10.68 17.51
C ALA A 342 6.78 10.95 17.43
N GLU A 343 6.16 11.20 18.57
CA GLU A 343 4.75 11.58 18.69
C GLU A 343 4.67 13.04 19.12
N ALA A 344 4.06 13.89 18.29
CA ALA A 344 3.86 15.29 18.62
C ALA A 344 2.41 15.58 19.02
N SER A 345 2.25 16.63 19.83
CA SER A 345 0.99 17.26 20.19
C SER A 345 1.11 18.77 20.00
N PRO A 346 0.05 19.57 20.23
CA PRO A 346 0.16 21.03 20.21
C PRO A 346 1.21 21.59 21.19
N LYS A 347 1.55 20.87 22.26
CA LYS A 347 2.39 21.37 23.37
C LYS A 347 3.81 20.81 23.39
N GLU A 348 4.00 19.58 22.95
CA GLU A 348 5.25 18.83 23.16
C GLU A 348 5.47 17.76 22.09
N ILE A 349 6.70 17.27 22.02
CA ILE A 349 7.09 16.08 21.27
C ILE A 349 7.52 15.00 22.27
N ARG A 350 7.03 13.77 22.12
CA ARG A 350 7.45 12.59 22.87
C ARG A 350 8.31 11.72 21.97
N LEU A 351 9.54 11.48 22.39
CA LEU A 351 10.49 10.62 21.69
C LEU A 351 10.67 9.32 22.46
N ALA A 352 10.44 8.19 21.78
CA ALA A 352 10.80 6.87 22.25
C ALA A 352 11.87 6.29 21.31
N CYS A 353 13.06 6.00 21.81
CA CYS A 353 14.18 5.44 21.05
C CYS A 353 15.11 4.65 21.99
N LEU A 354 16.22 4.13 21.47
CA LEU A 354 17.29 3.57 22.30
C LEU A 354 17.99 4.67 23.11
N ASP A 355 18.51 4.28 24.28
CA ASP A 355 19.17 5.19 25.23
C ASP A 355 20.38 5.90 24.63
N GLU A 356 21.16 5.18 23.83
CA GLU A 356 22.37 5.69 23.17
C GLU A 356 22.06 6.76 22.11
N ASP A 357 20.89 6.70 21.49
CA ASP A 357 20.45 7.63 20.45
C ASP A 357 19.69 8.84 21.02
N ALA A 358 19.28 8.78 22.29
CA ALA A 358 18.31 9.72 22.85
C ALA A 358 18.79 11.18 22.81
N ASN A 359 20.06 11.43 23.12
CA ASN A 359 20.60 12.79 23.15
C ASN A 359 20.57 13.44 21.77
N VAL A 360 21.11 12.76 20.74
CA VAL A 360 21.21 13.31 19.38
C VAL A 360 19.82 13.54 18.76
N LEU A 361 18.88 12.62 18.98
CA LEU A 361 17.52 12.74 18.47
C LEU A 361 16.71 13.83 19.20
N CYS A 362 16.88 13.95 20.53
CA CYS A 362 16.21 15.01 21.30
C CYS A 362 16.68 16.40 20.85
N ASP A 363 17.99 16.58 20.64
CA ASP A 363 18.55 17.86 20.21
C ASP A 363 18.07 18.26 18.80
N ALA A 364 17.97 17.30 17.89
CA ALA A 364 17.37 17.53 16.57
C ALA A 364 15.89 17.94 16.66
N LEU A 365 15.10 17.29 17.51
CA LEU A 365 13.67 17.60 17.67
C LEU A 365 13.41 18.96 18.35
N LYS A 366 14.28 19.39 19.28
CA LYS A 366 14.16 20.72 19.91
C LYS A 366 14.23 21.85 18.89
N ALA A 367 14.93 21.66 17.77
CA ALA A 367 15.00 22.64 16.69
C ALA A 367 13.63 22.93 16.04
N LEU A 368 12.63 22.05 16.25
CA LEU A 368 11.26 22.24 15.78
C LEU A 368 10.42 23.14 16.70
N GLY A 369 10.99 23.67 17.78
CA GLY A 369 10.35 24.72 18.60
C GLY A 369 9.36 24.22 19.65
N ARG A 370 9.35 22.92 19.96
CA ARG A 370 8.56 22.34 21.06
C ARG A 370 9.45 21.63 22.09
N PRO A 371 9.04 21.59 23.37
CA PRO A 371 9.67 20.74 24.38
C PRO A 371 9.66 19.27 23.93
N VAL A 372 10.76 18.56 24.23
CA VAL A 372 10.90 17.13 23.91
C VAL A 372 10.95 16.32 25.21
N LEU A 373 10.04 15.37 25.35
CA LEU A 373 9.98 14.43 26.46
C LEU A 373 10.45 13.05 26.02
N ARG A 374 11.35 12.45 26.79
CA ARG A 374 11.79 11.08 26.56
C ARG A 374 10.79 10.07 27.12
N ARG A 375 10.62 8.97 26.38
CA ARG A 375 9.87 7.77 26.76
C ARG A 375 10.74 6.55 26.48
N SER A 376 10.49 5.47 27.22
CA SER A 376 11.07 4.17 26.89
C SER A 376 10.49 3.68 25.57
N TYR A 377 11.35 3.14 24.71
CA TYR A 377 10.92 2.41 23.53
C TYR A 377 10.42 1.01 23.91
N PHE A 378 9.33 0.60 23.29
CA PHE A 378 8.71 -0.71 23.44
C PHE A 378 8.42 -1.26 22.03
N ALA A 379 8.88 -2.47 21.71
CA ALA A 379 8.78 -3.03 20.37
C ALA A 379 7.33 -3.25 19.92
N GLU A 380 6.42 -3.42 20.87
CA GLU A 380 4.98 -3.55 20.67
C GLU A 380 4.38 -2.31 19.99
N ASN A 381 5.00 -1.13 20.17
CA ASN A 381 4.55 0.11 19.56
C ASN A 381 4.72 0.12 18.04
N ASP A 382 5.55 -0.77 17.50
CA ASP A 382 5.83 -0.91 16.06
C ASP A 382 5.12 -2.14 15.44
N TYR A 383 4.30 -2.84 16.23
CA TYR A 383 3.57 -4.02 15.79
C TYR A 383 2.08 -3.75 15.49
N PRO A 384 1.51 -4.32 14.41
CA PRO A 384 2.13 -5.14 13.37
C PRO A 384 2.80 -4.32 12.25
N LYS A 385 2.73 -2.99 12.31
CA LYS A 385 3.27 -2.09 11.30
C LYS A 385 3.94 -0.90 11.98
N ARG A 386 5.17 -0.62 11.58
CA ARG A 386 5.91 0.54 12.07
C ARG A 386 5.22 1.84 11.70
N ARG A 387 5.22 2.78 12.64
CA ARG A 387 4.73 4.16 12.47
C ARG A 387 5.58 5.06 13.34
N HIS A 388 6.67 5.57 12.78
CA HIS A 388 7.64 6.38 13.52
C HIS A 388 7.05 7.75 13.88
N VAL A 389 6.38 8.41 12.94
CA VAL A 389 5.84 9.77 13.13
C VAL A 389 4.36 9.68 13.45
N ARG A 390 3.92 10.36 14.52
CA ARG A 390 2.54 10.34 15.02
C ARG A 390 2.11 11.73 15.45
N TRP A 391 0.82 12.02 15.28
CA TRP A 391 0.20 13.20 15.86
C TRP A 391 -0.88 12.80 16.87
N GLN A 392 -0.87 13.44 18.03
CA GLN A 392 -1.91 13.35 19.05
C GLN A 392 -2.44 14.77 19.30
N PRO A 393 -3.60 15.15 18.70
CA PRO A 393 -4.15 16.49 18.80
C PRO A 393 -4.50 16.90 20.23
#